data_AF-A0A377M1I4-F1
#
_entry.id   AF-A0A377M1I4-F1
#
_cell.length_a   1.000
_cell.length_b   1.000
_cell.length_c   1.000
_cell.angle_alpha   90.00
_cell.angle_beta   90.00
_cell.angle_gamma   90.00
#
_symmetry.space_group_name_H-M   'P 1'
#
loop_
_entity.id
_entity.type
_entity.pdbx_description
1 polymer ?
#
loop_
_entity_poly.entity_id
_entity_poly.type
_entity_poly.pdbx_seq_one_letter_code
_entity_poly.pdbx_strand_id
1 'polypeptide(L)'
;MGDGRAVLRSTIRESLASEAMHALGIPTTRALTIVTSDTPVVRETVEKGAMLMRIAQSHLRFGHFEHFYYRREPENVRQLADYAIRRHWPQLQDEADKYHLLVPGCGCPHGNHDCPLAVRRLCSWRDEHRQHVNSGADL
;
A
#
# COMPACT_ATOMS: atom_id res chain seq x y z
N MET A 1 21.91 -1.31 10.81
CA MET A 1 21.26 -2.64 10.67
C MET A 1 20.08 -2.66 11.62
N GLY A 2 18.87 -2.98 11.15
CA GLY A 2 17.66 -2.98 11.98
C GLY A 2 17.50 -4.29 12.75
N ASP A 3 16.91 -4.23 13.94
CA ASP A 3 16.68 -5.40 14.82
C ASP A 3 15.38 -6.17 14.51
N GLY A 4 14.58 -5.70 13.55
CA GLY A 4 13.30 -6.29 13.17
C GLY A 4 12.18 -6.12 14.21
N ARG A 5 12.36 -5.24 15.21
CA ARG A 5 11.40 -5.05 16.30
C ARG A 5 10.67 -3.71 16.20
N ALA A 6 9.41 -3.71 16.62
CA ALA A 6 8.65 -2.49 16.82
C ALA A 6 8.59 -2.16 18.32
N VAL A 7 8.44 -0.86 18.61
CA VAL A 7 8.30 -0.33 19.96
C VAL A 7 6.86 0.08 20.22
N LEU A 8 6.44 0.09 21.49
CA LEU A 8 5.07 0.37 21.89
C LEU A 8 4.54 1.70 21.32
N ARG A 9 5.31 2.79 21.41
CA ARG A 9 4.91 4.10 20.86
C ARG A 9 4.58 4.06 19.37
N SER A 10 5.32 3.26 18.60
CA SER A 10 5.16 3.17 17.15
C SER A 10 3.90 2.39 16.82
N THR A 11 3.69 1.25 17.49
CA THR A 11 2.52 0.40 17.27
C THR A 11 1.21 1.10 17.63
N ILE A 12 1.19 1.89 18.72
CA ILE A 12 0.01 2.68 19.12
C ILE A 12 -0.31 3.73 18.06
N ARG A 13 0.71 4.48 17.60
CA ARG A 13 0.51 5.51 16.57
C ARG A 13 0.00 4.94 15.26
N GLU A 14 0.56 3.82 14.80
CA GLU A 14 0.09 3.15 13.58
C GLU A 14 -1.36 2.67 13.75
N SER A 15 -1.70 2.05 14.88
CA SER A 15 -3.07 1.59 15.15
C SER A 15 -4.08 2.73 15.15
N LEU A 16 -3.78 3.84 15.83
CA LEU A 16 -4.66 5.00 15.90
C LEU A 16 -4.82 5.66 14.53
N ALA A 17 -3.73 5.85 13.78
CA ALA A 17 -3.77 6.44 12.46
C ALA A 17 -4.57 5.57 11.47
N SER A 18 -4.34 4.26 11.49
CA SER A 18 -5.06 3.28 10.67
C SER A 18 -6.56 3.30 10.93
N GLU A 19 -7.00 3.21 12.19
CA GLU A 19 -8.43 3.19 12.50
C GLU A 19 -9.09 4.56 12.31
N ALA A 20 -8.37 5.67 12.58
CA ALA A 20 -8.87 7.01 12.30
C ALA A 20 -9.08 7.25 10.81
N MET A 21 -8.10 6.89 9.96
CA MET A 21 -8.26 6.97 8.51
C MET A 21 -9.43 6.11 8.02
N HIS A 22 -9.59 4.91 8.58
CA HIS A 22 -10.73 4.06 8.23
C HIS A 22 -12.08 4.70 8.61
N ALA A 23 -12.17 5.30 9.79
CA ALA A 23 -13.36 6.02 10.25
C ALA A 23 -13.69 7.25 9.39
N LEU A 24 -12.67 7.88 8.78
CA LEU A 24 -12.84 8.98 7.82
C LEU A 24 -13.23 8.49 6.41
N GLY A 25 -13.41 7.18 6.20
CA GLY A 25 -13.65 6.60 4.88
C GLY A 25 -12.41 6.53 3.99
N ILE A 26 -11.25 6.93 4.52
CA ILE A 26 -9.98 6.94 3.81
C ILE A 26 -9.45 5.50 3.66
N PRO A 27 -8.84 5.17 2.52
CA PRO A 27 -8.27 3.87 2.27
C PRO A 27 -7.09 3.59 3.15
N THR A 28 -7.15 2.53 3.96
CA THR A 28 -6.01 2.21 4.81
C THR A 28 -6.03 0.75 5.23
N THR A 29 -4.86 0.29 5.68
CA THR A 29 -4.74 -1.00 6.37
C THR A 29 -5.36 -0.88 7.76
N ARG A 30 -5.94 -1.98 8.25
CA ARG A 30 -6.60 -2.04 9.56
C ARG A 30 -5.66 -2.56 10.63
N ALA A 31 -5.87 -2.10 11.85
CA ALA A 31 -5.14 -2.56 13.02
C ALA A 31 -6.06 -3.42 13.89
N LEU A 32 -5.75 -4.71 14.03
CA LEU A 32 -6.59 -5.65 14.78
C LEU A 32 -6.23 -5.69 16.27
N THR A 33 -4.95 -5.82 16.61
CA THR A 33 -4.51 -6.00 18.00
C THR A 33 -3.06 -5.55 18.18
N ILE A 34 -2.76 -4.98 19.34
CA ILE A 34 -1.40 -4.68 19.80
C ILE A 34 -1.05 -5.63 20.93
N VAL A 35 0.13 -6.25 20.87
CA VAL A 35 0.70 -7.05 21.96
C VAL A 35 2.00 -6.41 22.39
N THR A 36 2.14 -6.16 23.70
CA THR A 36 3.37 -5.61 24.30
C THR A 36 4.16 -6.71 24.99
N SER A 37 5.47 -6.52 25.15
CA SER A 37 6.33 -7.38 25.96
C SER A 37 7.27 -6.56 26.84
N ASP A 38 7.79 -7.19 27.89
CA ASP A 38 8.87 -6.61 28.71
C ASP A 38 10.26 -6.78 28.07
N THR A 39 10.30 -7.18 26.79
CA THR A 39 11.56 -7.29 26.06
C THR A 39 12.09 -5.89 25.75
N PRO A 40 13.32 -5.53 26.20
CA PRO A 40 13.88 -4.22 25.91
C PRO A 40 14.27 -4.11 24.44
N VAL A 41 13.93 -2.98 23.83
CA VAL A 41 14.29 -2.61 22.46
C VAL A 41 15.03 -1.27 22.51
N VAL A 42 16.23 -1.21 21.95
CA VAL A 42 17.09 -0.02 21.99
C VAL A 42 16.80 0.87 20.79
N ARG A 43 16.38 2.11 21.04
CA ARG A 43 16.25 3.19 20.05
C ARG A 43 17.02 4.41 20.56
N GLU A 44 16.41 5.60 20.53
CA GLU A 44 16.94 6.77 21.23
C GLU A 44 16.92 6.55 22.76
N THR A 45 15.92 5.82 23.24
CA THR A 45 15.79 5.33 24.63
C THR A 45 15.51 3.83 24.64
N VAL A 46 15.60 3.21 25.82
CA VAL A 46 15.17 1.81 26.00
C VAL A 46 13.65 1.79 26.09
N GLU A 47 13.02 1.12 25.13
CA GLU A 47 11.56 1.04 25.02
C GLU A 47 11.09 -0.41 25.11
N LYS A 48 9.81 -0.58 25.43
CA LYS A 48 9.16 -1.90 25.41
C LYS A 48 8.90 -2.34 23.97
N GLY A 49 9.27 -3.58 23.68
CA GLY A 49 8.92 -4.24 22.43
C GLY A 49 7.40 -4.40 22.30
N ALA A 50 6.89 -4.20 21.10
CA ALA A 50 5.48 -4.40 20.79
C ALA A 50 5.32 -4.97 19.38
N MET A 51 4.19 -5.62 19.15
CA MET A 51 3.78 -6.15 17.85
C MET A 51 2.37 -5.68 17.52
N LEU A 52 2.16 -5.32 16.26
CA LEU A 52 0.87 -4.90 15.71
C LEU A 52 0.38 -5.95 14.71
N MET A 53 -0.81 -6.49 14.94
CA MET A 53 -1.50 -7.33 13.97
C MET A 53 -2.19 -6.44 12.93
N ARG A 54 -1.58 -6.31 11.74
CA ARG A 54 -2.11 -5.51 10.64
C ARG A 54 -2.89 -6.37 9.66
N ILE A 55 -4.07 -5.89 9.25
CA ILE A 55 -4.95 -6.55 8.29
C ILE A 55 -5.12 -5.70 7.04
N ALA A 56 -4.98 -6.33 5.88
CA ALA A 56 -5.22 -5.74 4.58
C ALA A 56 -5.67 -6.82 3.59
N GLN A 57 -6.38 -6.44 2.54
CA GLN A 57 -6.71 -7.36 1.44
C GLN A 57 -5.45 -7.86 0.71
N SER A 58 -4.39 -7.05 0.72
CA SER A 58 -3.09 -7.38 0.15
C SER A 58 -1.98 -6.51 0.76
N HIS A 59 -0.77 -7.07 0.80
CA HIS A 59 0.45 -6.37 1.19
C HIS A 59 1.39 -6.12 0.00
N LEU A 60 0.88 -6.26 -1.23
CA LEU A 60 1.60 -5.89 -2.45
C LEU A 60 1.99 -4.42 -2.43
N ARG A 61 3.19 -4.13 -2.91
CA ARG A 61 3.79 -2.79 -3.00
C ARG A 61 4.56 -2.70 -4.32
N PHE A 62 4.78 -1.48 -4.83
CA PHE A 62 5.60 -1.27 -6.04
C PHE A 62 6.99 -1.90 -5.93
N GLY A 63 7.60 -1.86 -4.73
CA GLY A 63 8.87 -2.53 -4.44
C GLY A 63 8.91 -4.04 -4.73
N HIS A 64 7.78 -4.75 -4.72
CA HIS A 64 7.75 -6.16 -5.13
C HIS A 64 8.01 -6.32 -6.63
N PHE A 65 7.48 -5.42 -7.45
CA PHE A 65 7.73 -5.41 -8.90
C PHE A 65 9.15 -4.95 -9.20
N GLU A 66 9.60 -3.88 -8.54
CA GLU A 66 10.95 -3.34 -8.68
C GLU A 66 12.01 -4.40 -8.33
N HIS A 67 11.78 -5.20 -7.29
CA HIS A 67 12.68 -6.27 -6.88
C HIS A 67 12.99 -7.25 -8.02
N PHE A 68 11.97 -7.72 -8.74
CA PHE A 68 12.15 -8.64 -9.86
C PHE A 68 12.62 -7.94 -11.13
N TYR A 69 12.21 -6.69 -11.33
CA TYR A 69 12.65 -5.88 -12.46
C TYR A 69 14.17 -5.65 -12.43
N TYR A 70 14.73 -5.20 -11.30
CA TYR A 70 16.17 -4.97 -11.17
C TYR A 70 17.01 -6.25 -11.22
N ARG A 71 16.39 -7.41 -10.92
CA ARG A 71 17.00 -8.74 -11.09
C ARG A 71 16.92 -9.27 -12.51
N ARG A 72 16.28 -8.54 -13.43
CA ARG A 72 16.06 -8.94 -14.82
C ARG A 72 15.26 -10.25 -14.93
N GLU A 73 14.28 -10.44 -14.06
CA GLU A 73 13.37 -11.58 -14.03
C GLU A 73 11.96 -11.17 -14.50
N PRO A 74 11.76 -10.88 -15.81
CA PRO A 74 10.50 -10.36 -16.33
C PRO A 74 9.32 -11.35 -16.17
N GLU A 75 9.61 -12.64 -16.18
CA GLU A 75 8.61 -13.70 -15.97
C GLU A 75 7.98 -13.60 -14.57
N ASN A 76 8.77 -13.27 -13.55
CA ASN A 76 8.31 -13.13 -12.18
C ASN A 76 7.52 -11.83 -11.99
N VAL A 77 7.92 -10.75 -12.68
CA VAL A 77 7.13 -9.50 -12.74
C VAL A 77 5.75 -9.78 -13.34
N ARG A 78 5.70 -10.53 -14.45
CA ARG A 78 4.44 -10.91 -15.12
C ARG A 78 3.56 -11.77 -14.23
N GLN A 79 4.12 -12.79 -13.59
CA GLN A 79 3.39 -13.63 -12.65
C GLN A 79 2.80 -12.84 -11.47
N LEU A 80 3.55 -11.88 -10.93
CA LEU A 80 3.08 -11.01 -9.86
C LEU A 80 1.95 -10.09 -10.34
N ALA A 81 2.06 -9.54 -11.55
CA ALA A 81 1.03 -8.71 -12.16
C ALA A 81 -0.25 -9.52 -12.42
N ASP A 82 -0.12 -10.73 -12.99
CA ASP A 82 -1.24 -11.64 -13.18
C ASP A 82 -1.89 -12.00 -11.84
N TYR A 83 -1.11 -12.30 -10.80
CA TYR A 83 -1.64 -12.54 -9.45
C TYR A 83 -2.43 -11.34 -8.90
N ALA A 84 -1.89 -10.12 -9.07
CA ALA A 84 -2.55 -8.90 -8.64
C ALA A 84 -3.88 -8.67 -9.38
N ILE A 85 -3.90 -8.85 -10.70
CA ILE A 85 -5.12 -8.75 -11.53
C ILE A 85 -6.14 -9.80 -11.08
N ARG A 86 -5.75 -11.07 -10.99
CA ARG A 86 -6.66 -12.15 -10.58
C ARG A 86 -7.35 -11.89 -9.25
N ARG A 87 -6.62 -11.32 -8.28
CA ARG A 87 -7.11 -11.15 -6.90
C ARG A 87 -7.87 -9.85 -6.65
N HIS A 88 -7.43 -8.75 -7.27
CA HIS A 88 -7.93 -7.40 -6.97
C HIS A 88 -8.70 -6.76 -8.13
N TRP A 89 -8.47 -7.23 -9.36
CA TRP A 89 -9.14 -6.74 -10.58
C TRP A 89 -9.57 -7.91 -11.48
N PRO A 90 -10.40 -8.85 -10.99
CA PRO A 90 -10.82 -10.02 -11.77
C PRO A 90 -11.49 -9.64 -13.10
N GLN A 91 -12.16 -8.48 -13.15
CA GLN A 91 -12.79 -7.94 -14.34
C GLN A 91 -11.83 -7.57 -15.48
N LEU A 92 -10.53 -7.43 -15.21
CA LEU A 92 -9.52 -7.12 -16.23
C LEU A 92 -8.85 -8.38 -16.81
N GLN A 93 -9.24 -9.59 -16.39
CA GLN A 93 -8.51 -10.79 -16.79
C GLN A 93 -8.60 -11.13 -18.27
N ASP A 94 -9.78 -10.92 -18.87
CA ASP A 94 -10.06 -11.28 -20.25
C ASP A 94 -9.77 -10.13 -21.24
N GLU A 95 -9.27 -9.00 -20.73
CA GLU A 95 -8.91 -7.85 -21.54
C GLU A 95 -7.54 -8.03 -22.20
N ALA A 96 -7.44 -7.72 -23.50
CA ALA A 96 -6.19 -7.81 -24.25
C ALA A 96 -5.10 -6.88 -23.67
N ASP A 97 -5.50 -5.70 -23.19
CA ASP A 97 -4.61 -4.66 -22.65
C ASP A 97 -4.56 -4.64 -21.11
N LYS A 98 -4.82 -5.78 -20.46
CA LYS A 98 -4.95 -5.88 -18.99
C LYS A 98 -3.81 -5.25 -18.19
N TYR A 99 -2.57 -5.31 -18.68
CA TYR A 99 -1.42 -4.73 -17.97
C TYR A 99 -1.33 -3.20 -18.12
N HIS A 100 -1.78 -2.65 -19.26
CA HIS A 100 -1.89 -1.20 -19.45
C HIS A 100 -3.01 -0.62 -18.59
N LEU A 101 -4.12 -1.36 -18.43
CA LEU A 101 -5.23 -0.99 -17.55
C LEU A 101 -4.88 -1.10 -16.06
N LEU A 102 -3.93 -1.99 -15.69
CA LEU A 102 -3.43 -2.16 -14.32
C LEU A 102 -2.58 -0.97 -13.83
N VAL A 103 -1.96 -0.23 -14.74
CA VAL A 103 -1.18 0.98 -14.46
C VAL A 103 -1.97 2.18 -15.00
N PRO A 104 -3.01 2.66 -14.29
CA PRO A 104 -3.84 3.70 -14.85
C PRO A 104 -3.07 5.01 -14.77
N GLY A 105 -2.59 5.48 -15.92
CA GLY A 105 -2.86 6.87 -16.25
C GLY A 105 -4.38 7.01 -16.18
N CYS A 106 -4.90 7.68 -15.16
CA CYS A 106 -6.32 7.60 -14.81
C CYS A 106 -7.25 7.82 -16.01
N GLY A 107 -7.81 6.72 -16.49
CA GLY A 107 -8.91 6.66 -17.43
C GLY A 107 -9.66 5.39 -17.09
N CYS A 108 -10.74 5.49 -16.33
CA CYS A 108 -11.70 4.39 -16.20
C CYS A 108 -12.46 4.33 -17.55
N PRO A 109 -12.34 3.27 -18.37
CA PRO A 109 -12.89 3.27 -19.72
C PRO A 109 -14.44 3.24 -19.78
N HIS A 110 -15.14 2.98 -18.66
CA HIS A 110 -16.60 2.77 -18.62
C HIS A 110 -17.36 3.73 -17.70
N GLY A 111 -16.83 4.93 -17.46
CA GLY A 111 -17.47 5.88 -16.55
C GLY A 111 -17.32 5.48 -15.08
N ASN A 112 -17.54 6.44 -14.19
CA ASN A 112 -17.13 6.34 -12.79
C ASN A 112 -17.73 5.17 -12.00
N HIS A 113 -18.83 4.55 -12.46
CA HIS A 113 -19.63 3.62 -11.65
C HIS A 113 -19.01 2.23 -11.44
N ASP A 114 -18.20 1.73 -12.37
CA ASP A 114 -17.57 0.40 -12.28
C ASP A 114 -16.08 0.43 -11.91
N CYS A 115 -15.53 1.61 -11.63
CA CYS A 115 -14.12 1.72 -11.28
C CYS A 115 -13.90 1.18 -9.85
N PRO A 116 -13.08 0.11 -9.67
CA PRO A 116 -12.86 -0.48 -8.35
C PRO A 116 -12.35 0.58 -7.38
N LEU A 117 -12.78 0.51 -6.13
CA LEU A 117 -12.37 1.46 -5.09
C LEU A 117 -10.84 1.65 -5.05
N ALA A 118 -10.05 0.60 -5.29
CA ALA A 118 -8.59 0.69 -5.40
C ALA A 118 -8.09 1.69 -6.47
N VAL A 119 -8.75 1.75 -7.63
CA VAL A 119 -8.42 2.68 -8.72
C VAL A 119 -8.85 4.09 -8.36
N ARG A 120 -10.07 4.29 -7.86
CA ARG A 120 -10.55 5.62 -7.37
C ARG A 120 -9.62 6.23 -6.32
N ARG A 121 -8.99 5.39 -5.49
CA ARG A 121 -8.09 5.79 -4.40
C ARG A 121 -6.69 6.15 -4.90
N LEU A 122 -6.15 5.42 -5.88
CA LEU A 122 -4.94 5.82 -6.60
C LEU A 122 -5.15 7.14 -7.38
N CYS A 123 -6.33 7.36 -7.94
CA CYS A 123 -6.71 8.64 -8.54
C CYS A 123 -6.75 9.78 -7.51
N SER A 124 -7.46 9.58 -6.39
CA SER A 124 -7.56 10.57 -5.30
C SER A 124 -6.20 10.94 -4.70
N TRP A 125 -5.33 9.96 -4.49
CA TRP A 125 -3.97 10.18 -4.00
C TRP A 125 -3.11 10.94 -5.03
N ARG A 126 -3.24 10.63 -6.32
CA ARG A 126 -2.57 11.37 -7.40
C ARG A 126 -3.06 12.81 -7.50
N ASP A 127 -4.36 13.05 -7.31
CA ASP A 127 -4.94 14.39 -7.38
C ASP A 127 -4.53 15.26 -6.17
N GLU A 128 -4.41 14.69 -4.96
CA GLU A 128 -3.85 15.38 -3.78
C GLU A 128 -2.35 15.68 -3.93
N HIS A 129 -1.55 14.76 -4.48
CA HIS A 129 -0.11 14.98 -4.66
C HIS A 129 0.25 15.86 -5.87
N ARG A 130 -0.65 16.03 -6.86
CA ARG A 130 -0.46 16.97 -7.97
C ARG A 130 -0.50 18.44 -7.51
N GLN A 131 -1.22 18.74 -6.43
CA GLN A 131 -1.28 20.09 -5.85
C GLN A 131 0.01 20.45 -5.09
N HIS A 132 0.74 19.48 -4.54
CA HIS A 132 2.00 19.71 -3.83
C HIS A 132 3.25 19.73 -4.73
N VAL A 133 3.23 19.04 -5.88
CA VAL A 133 4.38 19.01 -6.81
C VAL A 133 4.41 20.25 -7.73
N ASN A 134 3.25 20.83 -8.06
CA ASN A 134 3.18 22.05 -8.88
C ASN A 134 3.53 23.35 -8.13
N SER A 135 3.86 23.31 -6.83
CA SER A 135 4.35 24.48 -6.09
C SER A 135 5.85 24.43 -5.75
N GLY A 136 6.61 23.49 -6.31
CA GLY A 136 8.00 23.24 -5.93
C GLY A 136 8.92 22.79 -7.07
N ALA A 137 8.63 23.19 -8.30
CA ALA A 137 9.49 22.95 -9.47
C ALA A 137 9.86 24.27 -10.17
N ASP A 138 10.45 25.19 -9.41
CA ASP A 138 11.43 26.16 -9.93
C ASP A 138 12.68 25.96 -9.08
N LEU A 139 13.62 25.17 -9.61
CA LEU A 139 15.09 25.16 -9.44
C LEU A 139 15.67 23.82 -9.94
#